data_AF-A0A429V8Q0-F1
#
_entry.id   AF-A0A429V8Q0-F1
#
_cell.length_a   1.000
_cell.length_b   1.000
_cell.length_c   1.000
_cell.angle_alpha   90.00
_cell.angle_beta   90.00
_cell.angle_gamma   90.00
#
_symmetry.space_group_name_H-M   'P 1'
#
loop_
_entity.id
_entity.type
_entity.pdbx_description
1 polymer ?
#
loop_
_entity_poly.entity_id
_entity_poly.type
_entity_poly.pdbx_seq_one_letter_code
_entity_poly.pdbx_strand_id
1 'polypeptide(L)'
;MGRGTAREARGGGAVRATRSSMELARRQRRSMSPAELILWRRLKAVPGIRFRRQHAIGPYVADFYCPAAKLVIEVDGNTHDCAEAPAMTSGGTGTCAGLGWR
;
A
#
# COMPACT_ATOMS: atom_id res chain seq x y z
N MET A 1 -19.71 6.56 -33.85
CA MET A 1 -20.20 5.36 -33.11
C MET A 1 -19.03 4.73 -32.37
N GLY A 2 -19.16 4.43 -31.08
CA GLY A 2 -18.12 3.73 -30.30
C GLY A 2 -18.22 3.99 -28.80
N ARG A 3 -19.38 3.69 -28.18
CA ARG A 3 -19.59 3.84 -26.74
C ARG A 3 -18.91 2.66 -26.02
N GLY A 4 -17.83 2.94 -25.29
CA GLY A 4 -17.21 1.99 -24.37
C GLY A 4 -17.62 2.27 -22.94
N THR A 5 -18.86 1.93 -22.55
CA THR A 5 -19.26 1.94 -21.14
C THR A 5 -18.78 0.65 -20.49
N ALA A 6 -17.58 0.66 -19.93
CA ALA A 6 -17.10 -0.42 -19.07
C ALA A 6 -17.92 -0.39 -17.75
N ARG A 7 -18.78 -1.39 -17.62
CA ARG A 7 -19.70 -1.63 -16.51
C ARG A 7 -18.96 -2.15 -15.26
N GLU A 8 -19.53 -1.80 -14.12
CA GLU A 8 -19.55 -2.50 -12.83
C GLU A 8 -18.26 -3.17 -12.31
N ALA A 9 -17.70 -2.56 -11.27
CA ALA A 9 -17.06 -3.30 -10.18
C ALA A 9 -18.01 -3.32 -8.98
N ARG A 10 -18.79 -4.40 -8.83
CA ARG A 10 -19.40 -4.77 -7.54
C ARG A 10 -18.48 -5.80 -6.87
N GLY A 11 -18.17 -5.59 -5.59
CA GLY A 11 -17.82 -6.68 -4.68
C GLY A 11 -16.47 -6.56 -3.97
N GLY A 12 -16.53 -6.12 -2.71
CA GLY A 12 -15.44 -6.18 -1.74
C GLY A 12 -15.56 -4.97 -0.81
N GLY A 13 -16.18 -5.15 0.36
CA GLY A 13 -16.38 -4.09 1.34
C GLY A 13 -15.05 -3.43 1.68
N ALA A 14 -14.74 -2.32 1.01
CA ALA A 14 -13.51 -1.61 1.24
C ALA A 14 -13.56 -1.07 2.67
N VAL A 15 -12.61 -1.51 3.50
CA VAL A 15 -12.42 -0.93 4.82
C VAL A 15 -12.19 0.56 4.59
N ARG A 16 -13.18 1.38 4.97
CA ARG A 16 -13.17 2.81 4.67
C ARG A 16 -11.96 3.43 5.36
N ALA A 17 -11.13 4.13 4.59
CA ALA A 17 -10.00 4.85 5.13
C ALA A 17 -10.47 5.81 6.24
N THR A 18 -9.74 5.81 7.35
CA THR A 18 -9.95 6.76 8.45
C THR A 18 -9.44 8.15 8.05
N ARG A 19 -9.87 9.21 8.74
CA ARG A 19 -9.35 10.56 8.46
C ARG A 19 -7.83 10.63 8.66
N SER A 20 -7.35 10.01 9.73
CA SER A 20 -5.93 9.94 10.06
C SER A 20 -5.12 9.21 8.98
N SER A 21 -5.58 8.06 8.48
CA SER A 21 -4.87 7.35 7.41
C SER A 21 -4.91 8.09 6.07
N MET A 22 -5.99 8.82 5.77
CA MET A 22 -6.04 9.70 4.59
C MET A 22 -5.04 10.87 4.70
N GLU A 23 -4.91 11.48 5.87
CA GLU A 23 -3.95 12.55 6.12
C GLU A 23 -2.51 12.05 6.05
N LEU A 24 -2.23 10.90 6.67
CA LEU A 24 -0.93 10.24 6.62
C LEU A 24 -0.54 9.93 5.16
N ALA A 25 -1.45 9.32 4.40
CA ALA A 25 -1.23 9.05 2.97
C ALA A 25 -0.95 10.32 2.18
N ARG A 26 -1.64 11.43 2.47
CA ARG A 26 -1.40 12.72 1.81
C ARG A 26 0.00 13.26 2.13
N ARG A 27 0.48 13.10 3.37
CA ARG A 27 1.84 13.46 3.77
C ARG A 27 2.87 12.60 3.05
N GLN A 28 2.75 11.28 3.12
CA GLN A 28 3.68 10.34 2.50
C GLN A 28 3.77 10.51 0.97
N ARG A 29 2.66 10.86 0.29
CA ARG A 29 2.71 11.17 -1.16
C ARG A 29 3.61 12.33 -1.52
N ARG A 30 3.89 13.25 -0.59
CA ARG A 30 4.76 14.42 -0.78
C ARG A 30 6.21 14.15 -0.37
N SER A 31 6.46 13.06 0.35
CA SER A 31 7.74 12.73 0.98
C SER A 31 8.13 11.27 0.74
N MET A 32 7.99 10.79 -0.50
CA MET A 32 8.41 9.42 -0.85
C MET A 32 9.93 9.29 -0.76
N SER A 33 10.42 8.16 -0.28
CA SER A 33 11.85 7.85 -0.31
C SER A 33 12.38 7.70 -1.74
N PRO A 34 13.71 7.83 -1.97
CA PRO A 34 14.30 7.58 -3.28
C PRO A 34 14.00 6.18 -3.83
N ALA A 35 13.98 5.17 -2.96
CA ALA A 35 13.64 3.79 -3.32
C ALA A 35 12.19 3.68 -3.81
N GLU A 36 11.24 4.26 -3.08
CA GLU A 36 9.84 4.31 -3.50
C GLU A 36 9.66 5.08 -4.82
N LEU A 37 10.38 6.18 -5.04
CA LEU A 37 10.31 6.95 -6.28
C LEU A 37 10.77 6.13 -7.49
N ILE A 38 11.86 5.38 -7.35
CA ILE A 38 12.36 4.48 -8.39
C ILE A 38 11.35 3.38 -8.66
N LEU A 39 10.83 2.74 -7.62
CA LEU A 39 9.81 1.70 -7.75
C LEU A 39 8.54 2.24 -8.43
N TRP A 40 8.09 3.42 -8.04
CA TRP A 40 6.92 4.08 -8.62
C TRP A 40 7.05 4.32 -10.12
N ARG A 41 8.22 4.77 -10.58
CA ARG A 41 8.49 4.95 -12.01
C ARG A 41 8.36 3.63 -12.78
N ARG A 42 8.84 2.51 -12.21
CA ARG A 42 8.71 1.18 -12.80
C ARG A 42 7.27 0.69 -12.81
N LEU A 43 6.56 0.81 -11.69
CA LEU A 43 5.16 0.39 -11.56
C LEU A 43 4.23 1.16 -12.51
N LYS A 44 4.47 2.45 -12.72
CA LYS A 44 3.72 3.27 -13.70
C LYS A 44 3.90 2.82 -15.15
N ALA A 45 5.03 2.19 -15.48
CA ALA A 45 5.33 1.76 -16.83
C ALA A 45 4.73 0.39 -17.17
N VAL A 46 4.16 -0.32 -16.19
CA VAL A 46 3.58 -1.64 -16.40
C VAL A 46 2.27 -1.51 -17.20
N PRO A 47 2.20 -2.02 -18.44
CA PRO A 47 1.01 -1.89 -19.27
C PRO A 47 -0.14 -2.73 -18.70
N GLY A 48 -1.36 -2.19 -18.77
CA GLY A 48 -2.57 -2.90 -18.37
C GLY A 48 -2.80 -3.03 -16.86
N ILE A 49 -1.85 -2.62 -16.02
CA ILE A 49 -1.96 -2.71 -14.55
C ILE A 49 -1.96 -1.30 -13.94
N ARG A 50 -2.94 -1.03 -13.07
CA ARG A 50 -3.04 0.25 -12.37
C ARG A 50 -2.55 0.12 -10.94
N PHE A 51 -1.40 0.74 -10.66
CA PHE A 51 -0.89 0.92 -9.31
C PHE A 51 -1.34 2.26 -8.71
N ARG A 52 -1.68 2.24 -7.43
CA ARG A 52 -1.88 3.41 -6.58
C ARG A 52 -0.70 3.49 -5.62
N ARG A 53 -0.26 4.69 -5.29
CA ARG A 53 0.78 4.94 -4.29
C ARG A 53 0.20 5.55 -3.02
N GLN A 54 0.71 5.14 -1.87
CA GLN A 54 0.31 5.61 -0.55
C GLN A 54 -1.21 5.50 -0.38
N HIS A 55 -1.72 4.27 -0.49
CA HIS A 55 -3.14 3.96 -0.48
C HIS A 55 -3.63 3.69 0.94
N ALA A 56 -4.54 4.53 1.43
CA ALA A 56 -5.12 4.34 2.75
C ALA A 56 -6.14 3.18 2.74
N ILE A 57 -5.95 2.21 3.64
CA ILE A 57 -6.78 1.02 3.81
C ILE A 57 -7.15 0.94 5.30
N GLY A 58 -8.38 1.33 5.64
CA GLY A 58 -8.78 1.45 7.04
C GLY A 58 -7.87 2.37 7.86
N PRO A 59 -7.26 1.89 8.95
CA PRO A 59 -6.31 2.67 9.75
C PRO A 59 -4.88 2.71 9.18
N TYR A 60 -4.57 1.90 8.16
CA TYR A 60 -3.22 1.76 7.60
C TYR A 60 -3.05 2.52 6.28
N VAL A 61 -1.79 2.75 5.90
CA VAL A 61 -1.43 3.27 4.57
C VAL A 61 -0.39 2.34 3.95
N ALA A 62 -0.72 1.80 2.78
CA ALA A 62 0.18 0.96 2.00
C ALA A 62 0.99 1.79 1.01
N ASP A 63 2.29 1.52 0.87
CA ASP A 63 3.16 2.27 -0.06
C ASP A 63 2.70 2.16 -1.51
N PHE A 64 2.34 0.95 -1.96
CA PHE A 64 1.70 0.72 -3.24
C PHE A 64 0.58 -0.30 -3.16
N TYR A 65 -0.47 -0.07 -3.96
CA TYR A 65 -1.63 -0.96 -4.04
C TYR A 65 -2.06 -1.18 -5.49
N CYS A 66 -2.24 -2.44 -5.87
CA CYS A 66 -2.80 -2.85 -7.15
C CYS A 66 -4.23 -3.40 -6.94
N PRO A 67 -5.29 -2.65 -7.30
CA PRO A 67 -6.66 -3.12 -7.14
C PRO A 67 -6.99 -4.36 -7.97
N ALA A 68 -6.37 -4.51 -9.15
CA ALA A 68 -6.63 -5.63 -10.05
C ALA A 68 -6.12 -6.95 -9.48
N ALA A 69 -4.98 -6.91 -8.81
CA ALA A 69 -4.34 -8.07 -8.20
C ALA A 69 -4.60 -8.18 -6.69
N LYS A 70 -5.33 -7.24 -6.08
CA LYS A 70 -5.49 -7.09 -4.61
C LYS A 70 -4.16 -7.13 -3.83
N LEU A 71 -3.09 -6.71 -4.50
CA LEU A 71 -1.72 -6.77 -4.01
C LEU A 71 -1.33 -5.46 -3.33
N VAL A 72 -0.76 -5.57 -2.12
CA VAL A 72 -0.05 -4.50 -1.42
C VAL A 72 1.45 -4.75 -1.54
N ILE A 73 2.21 -3.69 -1.82
CA ILE A 73 3.67 -3.71 -1.83
C ILE A 73 4.12 -2.64 -0.84
N GLU A 74 4.81 -3.06 0.22
CA GLU A 74 5.50 -2.16 1.16
C GLU A 74 6.98 -2.12 0.77
N VAL A 75 7.56 -0.93 0.77
CA VAL A 75 9.00 -0.77 0.63
C VAL A 75 9.54 -0.65 2.03
N ASP A 76 10.36 -1.63 2.46
CA ASP A 76 11.05 -1.55 3.75
C ASP A 76 11.97 -0.32 3.75
N GLY A 77 11.41 0.80 4.21
CA GLY A 77 12.15 1.99 4.54
C GLY A 77 12.89 1.68 5.82
N ASN A 78 14.07 1.09 5.71
CA ASN A 78 14.95 0.95 6.85
C ASN A 78 15.50 2.33 7.25
N THR A 79 14.61 3.21 7.73
CA THR A 79 14.96 4.28 8.65
C THR A 79 14.83 3.62 10.01
N HIS A 80 15.97 3.19 10.56
CA HIS A 80 16.05 2.86 11.97
C HIS A 80 15.68 4.12 12.75
N ASP A 81 14.41 4.28 13.11
CA ASP A 81 14.09 4.99 14.34
C ASP A 81 14.51 4.05 15.49
N CYS A 82 15.82 4.07 15.78
CA CYS A 82 16.32 3.67 17.10
C CYS A 82 15.80 4.70 18.11
N ALA A 83 14.52 4.59 18.45
CA ALA A 83 13.99 5.04 19.73
C ALA A 83 13.52 3.77 20.45
N GLU A 84 14.49 3.15 21.13
CA GLU A 84 14.34 2.20 22.24
C GLU A 84 13.09 1.29 22.21
N ALA A 85 13.20 0.13 21.57
CA ALA A 85 12.46 -1.05 22.01
C ALA A 85 13.45 -1.90 22.83
N PRO A 86 13.16 -2.20 24.11
CA PRO A 86 14.05 -3.05 24.89
C PRO A 86 14.11 -4.44 24.25
N ALA A 87 15.34 -4.92 24.08
CA ALA A 87 15.66 -6.20 23.50
C ALA A 87 14.84 -7.33 24.14
N MET A 88 14.00 -7.99 23.34
CA MET A 88 13.53 -9.34 23.64
C MET A 88 14.15 -10.30 22.62
N THR A 89 15.05 -11.12 23.15
CA THR A 89 15.86 -12.08 22.44
C THR A 89 15.05 -13.25 21.87
N SER A 90 15.60 -13.81 20.79
CA SER A 90 15.48 -15.18 20.31
C SER A 90 14.11 -15.72 19.90
N GLY A 91 13.96 -15.93 18.59
CA GLY A 91 13.25 -17.07 18.03
C GLY A 91 11.73 -16.94 17.96
N GLY A 92 11.22 -16.56 16.79
CA GLY A 92 9.80 -16.69 16.50
C GLY A 92 9.47 -16.16 15.12
N THR A 93 9.40 -17.06 14.14
CA THR A 93 8.80 -16.80 12.83
C THR A 93 7.34 -16.39 13.05
N GLY A 94 7.08 -15.09 13.17
CA GLY A 94 5.74 -14.55 13.32
C GLY A 94 5.02 -14.52 11.98
N THR A 95 4.30 -15.59 11.64
CA THR A 95 3.33 -15.54 10.55
C THR A 95 2.17 -14.64 10.95
N CYS A 96 2.10 -13.42 10.41
CA CYS A 96 0.87 -12.63 10.41
C CYS A 96 -0.08 -13.20 9.34
N ALA A 97 -0.77 -14.29 9.70
CA ALA A 97 -1.96 -14.72 8.98
C ALA A 97 -3.15 -13.87 9.43
N GLY A 98 -3.89 -13.30 8.48
CA GLY A 98 -5.28 -12.92 8.77
C GLY A 98 -5.75 -11.57 8.27
N LEU A 99 -5.45 -11.15 7.04
CA LEU A 99 -6.40 -10.37 6.26
C LEU A 99 -6.33 -10.88 4.82
N GLY A 100 -7.44 -11.43 4.32
CA GLY A 100 -7.57 -12.05 3.00
C GLY A 100 -7.43 -11.07 1.84
N TRP A 101 -6.24 -10.55 1.65
CA TRP A 101 -5.81 -9.83 0.46
C TRP A 101 -4.71 -10.71 -0.15
N ARG A 102 -5.10 -11.49 -1.16
CA ARG A 102 -4.16 -12.24 -2.02
C ARG A 102 -3.72 -11.33 -3.14
#